data_AF-A0A423SU77-F1
#
_entry.id   AF-A0A423SU77-F1
#
_cell.length_a   1.000
_cell.length_b   1.000
_cell.length_c   1.000
_cell.angle_alpha   90.00
_cell.angle_beta   90.00
_cell.angle_gamma   90.00
#
_symmetry.space_group_name_H-M   'P 1'
#
loop_
_entity.id
_entity.type
_entity.pdbx_description
1 polymer ?
#
loop_
_entity_poly.entity_id
_entity_poly.type
_entity_poly.pdbx_seq_one_letter_code
_entity_poly.pdbx_strand_id
1 'polypeptide(L)'
;MKPILLFLRDINSNFVVRLVGVVANFPPIYVVMELMERGDLKSFLRSEVGGSLTQEKMVEMAVEAADGMAYLAAKKLVHRDLAARNCMLDENLTLKIGDFGFTRYLSTEYYRKQGRELLPVRWMAPESLQFGRYSSRSDVWSYGVLLWEIVTRGVLPYQGYVNEEVCALIISGMRLERPQNGPEFIFSLMVQCWKSQAKERPTFIQLVRLLLTRSSPEYLSYFERVSFFHSSSCCDSESTEDNDEGFIASGSLDPSIDDEEARHSLSNSLPHSLHHVEDDQEGIHRQKPRVGLRPVLWSGADPAWPPRGSRSLVVSHTRHVSGIHTHANGNSHSLVSFLRK
;
A
#
# COMPACT_ATOMS: atom_id res chain seq x y z
N MET A 1 -13.09 -1.55 -21.95
CA MET A 1 -13.00 -1.32 -20.49
C MET A 1 -11.66 -1.85 -20.02
N LYS A 2 -10.85 -1.10 -19.26
CA LYS A 2 -9.55 -1.60 -18.79
C LYS A 2 -9.76 -2.91 -18.00
N PRO A 3 -8.95 -3.98 -18.20
CA PRO A 3 -9.14 -5.28 -17.52
C PRO A 3 -9.31 -5.19 -16.00
N ILE A 4 -8.65 -4.21 -15.37
CA ILE A 4 -8.75 -3.95 -13.92
C ILE A 4 -10.17 -3.59 -13.44
N LEU A 5 -10.95 -2.86 -14.26
CA LEU A 5 -12.31 -2.43 -13.88
C LEU A 5 -13.31 -3.58 -13.94
N LEU A 6 -13.04 -4.60 -14.76
CA LEU A 6 -13.82 -5.83 -14.78
C LEU A 6 -13.59 -6.64 -13.49
N PHE A 7 -12.33 -6.74 -13.03
CA PHE A 7 -12.03 -7.40 -11.76
C PHE A 7 -12.71 -6.69 -10.58
N LEU A 8 -12.59 -5.36 -10.52
CA LEU A 8 -13.13 -4.57 -9.41
C LEU A 8 -14.65 -4.74 -9.23
N ARG A 9 -15.37 -5.12 -10.30
CA ARG A 9 -16.80 -5.40 -10.26
C ARG A 9 -17.15 -6.65 -9.44
N ASP A 10 -16.29 -7.66 -9.45
CA ASP A 10 -16.54 -8.97 -8.86
C ASP A 10 -15.89 -9.15 -7.48
N ILE A 11 -15.36 -8.06 -6.91
CA ILE A 11 -14.84 -8.05 -5.54
C ILE A 11 -15.98 -8.20 -4.54
N ASN A 12 -15.87 -9.23 -3.72
CA ASN A 12 -16.77 -9.56 -2.64
C ASN A 12 -15.97 -9.83 -1.35
N SER A 13 -15.44 -8.76 -0.77
CA SER A 13 -14.77 -8.77 0.53
C SER A 13 -15.10 -7.49 1.28
N ASN A 14 -15.26 -7.57 2.61
CA ASN A 14 -15.50 -6.40 3.45
C ASN A 14 -14.23 -5.56 3.67
N PHE A 15 -13.04 -6.11 3.39
CA PHE A 15 -11.75 -5.46 3.62
C PHE A 15 -11.02 -5.09 2.33
N VAL A 16 -11.76 -4.95 1.23
CA VAL A 16 -11.27 -4.49 -0.06
C VAL A 16 -12.23 -3.43 -0.59
N VAL A 17 -11.72 -2.27 -1.00
CA VAL A 17 -12.56 -1.13 -1.43
C VAL A 17 -13.41 -1.54 -2.63
N ARG A 18 -14.73 -1.43 -2.47
CA ARG A 18 -15.70 -1.88 -3.47
C ARG A 18 -15.93 -0.84 -4.56
N LEU A 19 -15.94 -1.31 -5.81
CA LEU A 19 -16.42 -0.54 -6.96
C LEU A 19 -17.95 -0.43 -6.92
N VAL A 20 -18.46 0.79 -6.98
CA VAL A 20 -19.89 1.06 -7.08
C VAL A 20 -20.32 1.16 -8.54
N GLY A 21 -19.50 1.79 -9.39
CA GLY A 21 -19.81 1.93 -10.81
C GLY A 21 -18.73 2.63 -11.62
N VAL A 22 -18.90 2.63 -12.94
CA VAL A 22 -18.02 3.29 -13.89
C VAL A 22 -18.87 4.13 -14.84
N VAL A 23 -18.50 5.40 -15.03
CA VAL A 23 -19.07 6.26 -16.07
C VAL A 23 -18.04 6.40 -17.18
N ALA A 24 -18.31 5.77 -18.32
CA ALA A 24 -17.35 5.67 -19.44
C ALA A 24 -17.89 6.20 -20.77
N ASN A 25 -19.07 6.83 -20.78
CA ASN A 25 -19.73 7.26 -22.02
C ASN A 25 -19.03 8.46 -22.67
N PHE A 26 -18.29 9.25 -21.89
CA PHE A 26 -17.49 10.38 -22.36
C PHE A 26 -16.23 10.52 -21.50
N PRO A 27 -15.11 11.00 -22.07
CA PRO A 27 -13.91 11.29 -21.29
C PRO A 27 -14.10 12.54 -20.40
N PRO A 28 -13.45 12.60 -19.23
CA PRO A 28 -12.64 11.53 -18.64
C PRO A 28 -13.51 10.39 -18.09
N ILE A 29 -12.98 9.16 -18.08
CA ILE A 29 -13.66 8.03 -17.44
C ILE A 29 -13.68 8.25 -15.93
N TYR A 30 -14.86 8.15 -15.32
CA TYR A 30 -15.02 8.23 -13.88
C TYR A 30 -15.22 6.85 -13.26
N VAL A 31 -14.53 6.62 -12.14
CA VAL A 31 -14.67 5.41 -11.33
C VAL A 31 -15.26 5.82 -9.98
N VAL A 32 -16.42 5.25 -9.66
CA VAL A 32 -17.15 5.50 -8.43
C VAL A 32 -16.91 4.34 -7.48
N MET A 33 -16.31 4.60 -6.33
CA MET A 33 -16.00 3.62 -5.29
C MET A 33 -16.82 3.91 -4.04
N GLU A 34 -16.84 2.97 -3.10
CA GLU A 34 -17.37 3.28 -1.77
C GLU A 34 -16.57 4.41 -1.11
N LEU A 35 -17.27 5.24 -0.33
CA LEU A 35 -16.65 6.32 0.43
C LEU A 35 -15.92 5.73 1.63
N MET A 36 -14.71 6.25 1.86
CA MET A 36 -13.86 5.92 3.00
C MET A 36 -13.69 7.21 3.80
N GLU A 37 -14.57 7.44 4.79
CA GLU A 37 -14.78 8.73 5.46
C GLU A 37 -13.54 9.26 6.16
N ARG A 38 -12.58 8.39 6.50
CA ARG A 38 -11.35 8.74 7.21
C ARG A 38 -10.14 8.86 6.27
N GLY A 39 -10.33 8.64 4.98
CA GLY A 39 -9.29 8.75 3.96
C GLY A 39 -8.27 7.61 4.00
N ASP A 40 -7.05 7.90 3.54
CA ASP A 40 -5.97 6.92 3.52
C ASP A 40 -5.32 6.75 4.91
N LEU A 41 -4.87 5.53 5.19
CA LEU A 41 -4.33 5.15 6.49
C LEU A 41 -3.07 5.94 6.84
N LYS A 42 -2.21 6.28 5.86
CA LYS A 42 -0.98 7.04 6.14
C LYS A 42 -1.29 8.45 6.65
N SER A 43 -2.19 9.16 5.97
CA SER A 43 -2.66 10.48 6.40
C SER A 43 -3.37 10.38 7.76
N PHE A 44 -4.21 9.35 7.95
CA PHE A 44 -4.90 9.12 9.21
C PHE A 44 -3.93 8.89 10.38
N LEU A 45 -2.93 8.00 10.24
CA LEU A 45 -1.94 7.69 11.28
C LEU A 45 -1.17 8.93 11.77
N ARG A 46 -1.02 9.94 10.91
CA ARG A 46 -0.33 11.21 11.21
C ARG A 46 -1.26 12.29 11.78
N SER A 47 -2.56 12.05 11.82
CA SER A 47 -3.55 12.94 12.46
C SER A 47 -3.53 12.82 13.99
N GLU A 48 -4.12 13.78 14.70
CA GLU A 48 -4.23 13.73 16.18
C GLU A 48 -4.98 12.47 16.65
N VAL A 49 -6.06 12.11 15.95
CA VAL A 49 -6.85 10.91 16.25
C VAL A 49 -6.03 9.65 15.98
N GLY A 50 -5.36 9.56 14.82
CA GLY A 50 -4.54 8.41 14.47
C GLY A 50 -3.26 8.28 15.31
N GLY A 51 -2.73 9.38 15.85
CA GLY A 51 -1.63 9.37 16.82
C GLY A 51 -2.01 8.71 18.15
N SER A 52 -3.31 8.70 18.47
CA SER A 52 -3.86 8.14 19.71
C SER A 52 -4.41 6.71 19.55
N LEU A 53 -4.18 6.05 18.40
CA LEU A 53 -4.62 4.67 18.18
C LEU A 53 -4.06 3.72 19.24
N THR A 54 -4.91 2.86 19.79
CA THR A 54 -4.52 1.84 20.76
C THR A 54 -3.81 0.67 20.07
N GLN A 55 -3.09 -0.15 20.85
CA GLN A 55 -2.42 -1.33 20.30
C GLN A 55 -3.43 -2.35 19.77
N GLU A 56 -4.56 -2.50 20.44
CA GLU A 56 -5.65 -3.38 20.04
C GLU A 56 -6.14 -2.99 18.64
N LYS A 57 -6.40 -1.69 18.41
CA LYS A 57 -6.87 -1.23 17.10
C LYS A 57 -5.82 -1.40 16.00
N MET A 58 -4.52 -1.33 16.32
CA MET A 58 -3.47 -1.66 15.34
C MET A 58 -3.51 -3.13 14.94
N VAL A 59 -3.74 -4.03 15.90
CA VAL A 59 -3.89 -5.47 15.64
C VAL A 59 -5.13 -5.72 14.78
N GLU A 60 -6.25 -5.07 15.07
CA GLU A 60 -7.46 -5.16 14.23
C GLU A 60 -7.17 -4.70 12.80
N MET A 61 -6.54 -3.52 12.60
CA MET A 61 -6.18 -3.04 11.26
C MET A 61 -5.22 -4.00 10.53
N ALA A 62 -4.29 -4.62 11.26
CA ALA A 62 -3.42 -5.66 10.70
C ALA A 62 -4.21 -6.89 10.23
N VAL A 63 -5.17 -7.36 11.04
CA VAL A 63 -6.07 -8.48 10.69
C VAL A 63 -6.88 -8.15 9.44
N GLU A 64 -7.50 -6.98 9.39
CA GLU A 64 -8.33 -6.51 8.26
C GLU A 64 -7.51 -6.43 6.97
N ALA A 65 -6.30 -5.86 7.04
CA ALA A 65 -5.38 -5.80 5.90
C ALA A 65 -4.95 -7.19 5.43
N ALA A 66 -4.62 -8.10 6.35
CA ALA A 66 -4.24 -9.47 6.01
C ALA A 66 -5.39 -10.24 5.35
N ASP A 67 -6.62 -10.10 5.84
CA ASP A 67 -7.81 -10.76 5.28
C ASP A 67 -8.17 -10.21 3.88
N GLY A 68 -8.10 -8.89 3.71
CA GLY A 68 -8.27 -8.26 2.39
C GLY A 68 -7.23 -8.75 1.38
N MET A 69 -5.97 -8.89 1.79
CA MET A 69 -4.91 -9.43 0.94
C MET A 69 -5.03 -10.94 0.71
N ALA A 70 -5.53 -11.70 1.68
CA ALA A 70 -5.86 -13.12 1.50
C ALA A 70 -6.93 -13.30 0.41
N TYR A 71 -7.95 -12.45 0.42
CA TYR A 71 -8.98 -12.44 -0.63
C TYR A 71 -8.36 -12.20 -2.02
N LEU A 72 -7.46 -11.21 -2.16
CA LEU A 72 -6.78 -10.93 -3.42
C LEU A 72 -5.91 -12.11 -3.88
N ALA A 73 -5.16 -12.73 -2.94
CA ALA A 73 -4.35 -13.90 -3.23
C ALA A 73 -5.19 -15.08 -3.74
N ALA A 74 -6.32 -15.38 -3.08
CA ALA A 74 -7.25 -16.43 -3.52
C ALA A 74 -7.86 -16.16 -4.91
N LYS A 75 -7.96 -14.88 -5.31
CA LYS A 75 -8.36 -14.46 -6.66
C LYS A 75 -7.19 -14.40 -7.66
N LYS A 76 -6.00 -14.88 -7.27
CA LYS A 76 -4.76 -14.87 -8.06
C LYS A 76 -4.33 -13.46 -8.48
N LEU A 77 -4.48 -12.50 -7.56
CA LEU A 77 -4.13 -11.10 -7.79
C LEU A 77 -2.99 -10.67 -6.90
N VAL A 78 -2.07 -9.93 -7.51
CA VAL A 78 -0.95 -9.32 -6.81
C VAL A 78 -1.16 -7.81 -6.80
N HIS A 79 -1.13 -7.23 -5.60
CA HIS A 79 -1.35 -5.82 -5.37
C HIS A 79 -0.19 -4.98 -5.93
N ARG A 80 1.07 -5.39 -5.67
CA ARG A 80 2.34 -4.76 -6.14
C ARG A 80 2.68 -3.39 -5.57
N ASP A 81 1.71 -2.71 -4.97
CA ASP A 81 1.89 -1.42 -4.28
C ASP A 81 1.18 -1.38 -2.92
N LEU A 82 1.28 -2.45 -2.13
CA LEU A 82 0.67 -2.48 -0.80
C LEU A 82 1.47 -1.58 0.15
N ALA A 83 0.82 -0.53 0.67
CA ALA A 83 1.41 0.45 1.57
C ALA A 83 0.30 1.21 2.31
N ALA A 84 0.62 1.89 3.42
CA ALA A 84 -0.39 2.61 4.20
C ALA A 84 -1.13 3.70 3.39
N ARG A 85 -0.49 4.32 2.39
CA ARG A 85 -1.14 5.28 1.48
C ARG A 85 -2.25 4.67 0.60
N ASN A 86 -2.23 3.36 0.42
CA ASN A 86 -3.16 2.60 -0.42
C ASN A 86 -4.12 1.75 0.43
N CYS A 87 -4.05 1.87 1.76
CA CYS A 87 -5.07 1.36 2.65
C CYS A 87 -6.02 2.51 3.02
N MET A 88 -7.32 2.25 3.07
CA MET A 88 -8.34 3.25 3.34
C MET A 88 -9.11 2.90 4.60
N LEU A 89 -9.66 3.91 5.28
CA LEU A 89 -10.45 3.75 6.50
C LEU A 89 -11.87 4.28 6.33
N ASP A 90 -12.86 3.47 6.69
CA ASP A 90 -14.26 3.88 6.72
C ASP A 90 -14.60 4.66 8.01
N GLU A 91 -15.85 5.08 8.14
CA GLU A 91 -16.36 5.79 9.32
C GLU A 91 -16.05 5.09 10.66
N ASN A 92 -16.04 3.75 10.67
CA ASN A 92 -15.85 2.91 11.86
C ASN A 92 -14.38 2.53 12.11
N LEU A 93 -13.44 3.12 11.36
CA LEU A 93 -12.03 2.77 11.39
C LEU A 93 -11.75 1.32 10.94
N THR A 94 -12.63 0.75 10.09
CA THR A 94 -12.33 -0.51 9.41
C THR A 94 -11.42 -0.24 8.22
N LEU A 95 -10.30 -0.96 8.19
CA LEU A 95 -9.32 -0.89 7.12
C LEU A 95 -9.77 -1.70 5.91
N LYS A 96 -9.67 -1.08 4.73
CA LYS A 96 -9.85 -1.75 3.45
C LYS A 96 -8.66 -1.53 2.54
N ILE A 97 -8.26 -2.57 1.82
CA ILE A 97 -7.26 -2.48 0.76
C ILE A 97 -7.83 -1.69 -0.41
N GLY A 98 -7.13 -0.63 -0.82
CA GLY A 98 -7.53 0.27 -1.91
C GLY A 98 -6.41 0.46 -2.93
N ASP A 99 -6.67 1.34 -3.91
CA ASP A 99 -5.78 1.70 -5.03
C ASP A 99 -5.16 0.51 -5.81
N PHE A 100 -5.93 0.02 -6.79
CA PHE A 100 -5.53 -1.07 -7.67
C PHE A 100 -4.81 -0.60 -8.95
N GLY A 101 -4.26 0.61 -8.98
CA GLY A 101 -3.59 1.16 -10.18
C GLY A 101 -2.49 0.24 -10.74
N PHE A 102 -1.80 -0.49 -9.86
CA PHE A 102 -0.71 -1.41 -10.21
C PHE A 102 -1.09 -2.90 -10.14
N THR A 103 -2.28 -3.24 -9.66
CA THR A 103 -2.72 -4.64 -9.48
C THR A 103 -2.83 -5.37 -10.82
N ARG A 104 -2.45 -6.65 -10.85
CA ARG A 104 -2.47 -7.49 -12.06
C ARG A 104 -2.89 -8.93 -11.72
N TYR A 105 -3.48 -9.61 -12.71
CA TYR A 105 -3.82 -11.03 -12.66
C TYR A 105 -2.57 -11.90 -12.88
N LEU A 106 -2.41 -12.95 -12.07
CA LEU A 106 -1.38 -13.97 -12.27
C LEU A 106 -1.89 -15.05 -13.22
N SER A 107 -1.40 -15.04 -14.46
CA SER A 107 -1.57 -16.17 -15.38
C SER A 107 -0.54 -17.29 -15.15
N THR A 108 0.55 -16.98 -14.45
CA THR A 108 1.62 -17.88 -13.99
C THR A 108 2.02 -17.45 -12.58
N GLU A 109 2.68 -18.31 -11.78
CA GLU A 109 3.01 -18.06 -10.36
C GLU A 109 3.79 -16.75 -10.07
N TYR A 110 4.33 -16.09 -11.09
CA TYR A 110 5.02 -14.80 -10.93
C TYR A 110 4.87 -13.89 -12.16
N TYR A 111 4.73 -12.59 -11.92
CA TYR A 111 4.73 -11.55 -12.97
C TYR A 111 6.13 -10.93 -13.13
N ARG A 112 6.58 -10.66 -14.37
CA ARG A 112 7.85 -9.97 -14.70
C ARG A 112 7.58 -8.60 -15.36
N LYS A 113 8.11 -7.53 -14.78
CA LYS A 113 7.92 -6.15 -15.29
C LYS A 113 8.79 -5.86 -16.54
N GLN A 114 8.23 -5.12 -17.50
CA GLN A 114 8.96 -4.45 -18.60
C GLN A 114 8.76 -2.92 -18.47
N GLY A 115 9.83 -2.10 -18.59
CA GLY A 115 9.75 -0.63 -18.77
C GLY A 115 10.05 0.30 -17.56
N ARG A 116 10.00 1.63 -17.80
CA ARG A 116 10.44 2.78 -16.95
C ARG A 116 9.37 3.34 -15.98
N GLU A 117 8.47 2.52 -15.46
CA GLU A 117 7.43 2.97 -14.52
C GLU A 117 8.04 3.26 -13.13
N LEU A 118 7.65 4.36 -12.46
CA LEU A 118 8.07 4.67 -11.08
C LEU A 118 7.60 3.58 -10.12
N LEU A 119 8.52 3.04 -9.31
CA LEU A 119 8.27 1.90 -8.43
C LEU A 119 8.27 2.30 -6.94
N PRO A 120 7.46 1.64 -6.10
CA PRO A 120 7.45 1.85 -4.65
C PRO A 120 8.60 1.12 -3.95
N VAL A 121 9.85 1.44 -4.31
CA VAL A 121 11.07 0.70 -3.94
C VAL A 121 11.14 0.29 -2.46
N ARG A 122 10.74 1.18 -1.55
CA ARG A 122 10.82 0.96 -0.08
C ARG A 122 9.86 -0.11 0.45
N TRP A 123 8.86 -0.49 -0.33
CA TRP A 123 7.89 -1.55 0.01
C TRP A 123 8.15 -2.85 -0.76
N MET A 124 9.07 -2.85 -1.73
CA MET A 124 9.27 -3.99 -2.61
C MET A 124 10.16 -5.07 -1.99
N ALA A 125 9.82 -6.32 -2.28
CA ALA A 125 10.60 -7.49 -1.93
C ALA A 125 11.92 -7.58 -2.73
N PRO A 126 12.98 -8.23 -2.21
CA PRO A 126 14.28 -8.33 -2.88
C PRO A 126 14.19 -8.97 -4.27
N GLU A 127 13.36 -10.00 -4.45
CA GLU A 127 13.16 -10.63 -5.76
C GLU A 127 12.42 -9.73 -6.76
N SER A 128 11.58 -8.82 -6.27
CA SER A 128 10.90 -7.81 -7.09
C SER A 128 11.86 -6.71 -7.51
N LEU A 129 12.81 -6.33 -6.63
CA LEU A 129 13.85 -5.35 -6.93
C LEU A 129 14.90 -5.90 -7.90
N GLN A 130 15.38 -7.12 -7.67
CA GLN A 130 16.45 -7.73 -8.48
C GLN A 130 15.96 -8.25 -9.83
N PHE A 131 14.80 -8.91 -9.84
CA PHE A 131 14.35 -9.69 -11.01
C PHE A 131 13.02 -9.21 -11.57
N GLY A 132 12.41 -8.18 -10.96
CA GLY A 132 11.08 -7.72 -11.35
C GLY A 132 9.99 -8.77 -11.13
N ARG A 133 10.21 -9.76 -10.24
CA ARG A 133 9.27 -10.85 -9.95
C ARG A 133 8.27 -10.42 -8.88
N TYR A 134 6.98 -10.54 -9.17
CA TYR A 134 5.88 -10.23 -8.25
C TYR A 134 4.96 -11.44 -8.05
N SER A 135 4.58 -11.69 -6.81
CA SER A 135 3.71 -12.78 -6.36
C SER A 135 2.99 -12.40 -5.05
N SER A 136 2.05 -13.24 -4.59
CA SER A 136 1.44 -13.08 -3.26
C SER A 136 2.49 -12.98 -2.15
N ARG A 137 3.59 -13.73 -2.23
CA ARG A 137 4.71 -13.67 -1.27
C ARG A 137 5.49 -12.35 -1.32
N SER A 138 5.53 -11.67 -2.47
CA SER A 138 6.09 -10.30 -2.54
C SER A 138 5.16 -9.25 -1.94
N ASP A 139 3.84 -9.47 -1.98
CA ASP A 139 2.89 -8.64 -1.25
C ASP A 139 2.98 -8.89 0.26
N VAL A 140 3.28 -10.11 0.71
CA VAL A 140 3.56 -10.40 2.14
C VAL A 140 4.75 -9.58 2.66
N TRP A 141 5.80 -9.40 1.85
CA TRP A 141 6.89 -8.50 2.20
C TRP A 141 6.39 -7.06 2.39
N SER A 142 5.62 -6.57 1.42
CA SER A 142 5.01 -5.23 1.45
C SER A 142 4.10 -5.06 2.67
N TYR A 143 3.36 -6.10 3.05
CA TYR A 143 2.54 -6.16 4.25
C TYR A 143 3.38 -6.03 5.53
N GLY A 144 4.56 -6.66 5.61
CA GLY A 144 5.49 -6.43 6.71
C GLY A 144 5.88 -4.95 6.84
N VAL A 145 6.10 -4.26 5.72
CA VAL A 145 6.37 -2.80 5.71
C VAL A 145 5.13 -1.99 6.12
N LEU A 146 3.92 -2.39 5.70
CA LEU A 146 2.66 -1.79 6.16
C LEU A 146 2.50 -1.92 7.69
N LEU A 147 2.77 -3.07 8.28
CA LEU A 147 2.76 -3.24 9.74
C LEU A 147 3.74 -2.30 10.41
N TRP A 148 4.94 -2.14 9.84
CA TRP A 148 5.93 -1.18 10.32
C TRP A 148 5.41 0.26 10.24
N GLU A 149 4.75 0.65 9.15
CA GLU A 149 4.11 1.96 9.02
C GLU A 149 3.02 2.17 10.08
N ILE A 150 2.17 1.17 10.34
CA ILE A 150 1.11 1.26 11.37
C ILE A 150 1.72 1.55 12.75
N VAL A 151 2.71 0.75 13.14
CA VAL A 151 3.35 0.84 14.45
C VAL A 151 4.14 2.15 14.61
N THR A 152 4.79 2.62 13.54
CA THR A 152 5.57 3.87 13.56
C THR A 152 4.74 5.12 13.25
N ARG A 153 3.41 5.02 13.13
CA ARG A 153 2.52 6.15 12.83
C ARG A 153 2.84 6.81 11.48
N GLY A 154 3.12 5.99 10.47
CA GLY A 154 3.31 6.41 9.09
C GLY A 154 4.66 7.07 8.84
N VAL A 155 5.70 6.74 9.61
CA VAL A 155 7.09 7.14 9.30
C VAL A 155 7.48 6.57 7.93
N LEU A 156 8.37 7.26 7.22
CA LEU A 156 8.86 6.78 5.93
C LEU A 156 9.82 5.59 6.16
N PRO A 157 9.58 4.41 5.55
CA PRO A 157 10.53 3.30 5.67
C PRO A 157 11.90 3.66 5.11
N TYR A 158 12.96 3.27 5.82
CA TYR A 158 14.36 3.58 5.46
C TYR A 158 14.61 5.10 5.32
N GLN A 159 14.01 5.90 6.20
CA GLN A 159 14.21 7.35 6.22
C GLN A 159 15.70 7.70 6.31
N GLY A 160 16.13 8.69 5.53
CA GLY A 160 17.53 9.14 5.46
C GLY A 160 18.29 8.62 4.25
N TYR A 161 17.82 7.55 3.60
CA TYR A 161 18.40 7.00 2.38
C TYR A 161 17.62 7.44 1.14
N VAL A 162 18.26 7.53 -0.03
CA VAL A 162 17.57 7.66 -1.34
C VAL A 162 17.12 6.30 -1.88
N ASN A 163 16.27 6.27 -2.92
CA ASN A 163 15.68 5.00 -3.36
C ASN A 163 16.71 4.01 -3.92
N GLU A 164 17.74 4.50 -4.60
CA GLU A 164 18.85 3.72 -5.13
C GLU A 164 19.61 3.00 -4.00
N GLU A 165 19.89 3.70 -2.90
CA GLU A 165 20.53 3.15 -1.71
C GLU A 165 19.63 2.12 -1.02
N VAL A 166 18.35 2.43 -0.86
CA VAL A 166 17.38 1.49 -0.25
C VAL A 166 17.32 0.18 -1.02
N CYS A 167 17.35 0.23 -2.35
CA CYS A 167 17.37 -0.97 -3.18
C CYS A 167 18.58 -1.85 -2.85
N ALA A 168 19.78 -1.26 -2.83
CA ALA A 168 21.01 -1.97 -2.50
C ALA A 168 20.98 -2.57 -1.08
N LEU A 169 20.48 -1.81 -0.10
CA LEU A 169 20.40 -2.23 1.29
C LEU A 169 19.44 -3.41 1.49
N ILE A 170 18.24 -3.38 0.88
CA ILE A 170 17.28 -4.48 0.96
C ILE A 170 17.88 -5.76 0.37
N ILE A 171 18.53 -5.62 -0.79
CA ILE A 171 19.21 -6.70 -1.51
C ILE A 171 20.35 -7.29 -0.69
N SER A 172 21.12 -6.47 0.01
CA SER A 172 22.23 -6.92 0.87
C SER A 172 21.77 -7.56 2.18
N GLY A 173 20.46 -7.65 2.44
CA GLY A 173 19.92 -8.30 3.62
C GLY A 173 19.52 -7.34 4.74
N MET A 174 19.66 -6.02 4.58
CA MET A 174 19.20 -5.05 5.57
C MET A 174 17.68 -5.09 5.70
N ARG A 175 17.19 -4.89 6.93
CA ARG A 175 15.76 -4.87 7.28
C ARG A 175 15.46 -3.66 8.17
N LEU A 176 14.21 -3.21 8.16
CA LEU A 176 13.76 -2.15 9.05
C LEU A 176 13.99 -2.54 10.51
N GLU A 177 14.47 -1.57 11.29
CA GLU A 177 14.67 -1.74 12.72
C GLU A 177 13.34 -1.92 13.44
N ARG A 178 13.42 -2.58 14.60
CA ARG A 178 12.29 -2.72 15.50
C ARG A 178 11.80 -1.35 15.97
N PRO A 179 10.51 -1.01 15.78
CA PRO A 179 9.94 0.20 16.35
C PRO A 179 9.99 0.19 17.89
N GLN A 180 10.30 1.32 18.50
CA GLN A 180 10.37 1.46 19.97
C GLN A 180 9.01 1.22 20.65
N ASN A 181 7.91 1.58 19.97
CA ASN A 181 6.55 1.56 20.52
C ASN A 181 5.67 0.63 19.67
N GLY A 182 5.55 -0.63 20.05
CA GLY A 182 4.67 -1.58 19.37
C GLY A 182 4.65 -2.95 20.05
N PRO A 183 3.59 -3.77 19.86
CA PRO A 183 3.55 -5.12 20.40
C PRO A 183 4.68 -5.98 19.82
N GLU A 184 5.45 -6.65 20.69
CA GLU A 184 6.54 -7.57 20.31
C GLU A 184 6.10 -8.59 19.25
N PHE A 185 4.88 -9.10 19.41
CA PHE A 185 4.30 -10.07 18.50
C PHE A 185 4.17 -9.53 17.06
N ILE A 186 3.81 -8.25 16.90
CA ILE A 186 3.70 -7.64 15.56
C ILE A 186 5.09 -7.54 14.92
N PHE A 187 6.13 -7.18 15.68
CA PHE A 187 7.50 -7.18 15.16
C PHE A 187 7.96 -8.59 14.75
N SER A 188 7.60 -9.61 15.54
CA SER A 188 7.88 -11.02 15.20
C SER A 188 7.21 -11.44 13.88
N LEU A 189 6.01 -10.92 13.57
CA LEU A 189 5.36 -11.11 12.27
C LEU A 189 6.07 -10.35 11.14
N MET A 190 6.52 -9.11 11.38
CA MET A 190 7.31 -8.36 10.39
C MET A 190 8.57 -9.12 9.97
N VAL A 191 9.30 -9.68 10.93
CA VAL A 191 10.51 -10.48 10.66
C VAL A 191 10.20 -11.72 9.81
N GLN A 192 9.06 -12.37 10.03
CA GLN A 192 8.60 -13.49 9.19
C GLN A 192 8.23 -13.04 7.77
N CYS A 193 7.59 -11.86 7.63
CA CYS A 193 7.27 -11.27 6.33
C CYS A 193 8.52 -10.90 5.52
N TRP A 194 9.64 -10.59 6.19
CA TRP A 194 10.88 -10.16 5.55
C TRP A 194 11.96 -11.25 5.40
N LYS A 195 11.56 -12.52 5.42
CA LYS A 195 12.44 -13.62 5.02
C LYS A 195 12.95 -13.42 3.60
N SER A 196 14.25 -13.66 3.39
CA SER A 196 14.89 -13.45 2.09
C SER A 196 14.28 -14.34 1.02
N GLN A 197 14.04 -15.62 1.35
CA GLN A 197 13.37 -16.55 0.45
C GLN A 197 11.86 -16.35 0.51
N ALA A 198 11.23 -16.11 -0.66
CA ALA A 198 9.81 -15.83 -0.75
C ALA A 198 8.93 -16.96 -0.17
N LYS A 199 9.33 -18.22 -0.35
CA LYS A 199 8.62 -19.40 0.16
C LYS A 199 8.65 -19.55 1.69
N GLU A 200 9.60 -18.92 2.37
CA GLU A 200 9.70 -18.94 3.83
C GLU A 200 8.81 -17.90 4.51
N ARG A 201 8.26 -16.95 3.73
CA ARG A 201 7.30 -15.97 4.25
C ARG A 201 5.96 -16.65 4.47
N PRO A 202 5.17 -16.30 5.49
CA PRO A 202 3.84 -16.89 5.70
C PRO A 202 2.85 -16.51 4.59
N THR A 203 1.76 -17.26 4.44
CA THR A 203 0.62 -16.85 3.60
C THR A 203 -0.20 -15.80 4.33
N PHE A 204 -1.05 -15.06 3.62
CA PHE A 204 -1.97 -14.12 4.27
C PHE A 204 -2.96 -14.83 5.20
N ILE A 205 -3.39 -16.05 4.86
CA ILE A 205 -4.24 -16.87 5.74
C ILE A 205 -3.52 -17.26 7.03
N GLN A 206 -2.24 -17.66 6.95
CA GLN A 206 -1.42 -17.92 8.13
C GLN A 206 -1.24 -16.64 8.98
N LEU A 207 -1.05 -15.48 8.35
CA LEU A 207 -0.96 -14.20 9.04
C LEU A 207 -2.26 -13.85 9.78
N VAL A 208 -3.43 -14.00 9.15
CA VAL A 208 -4.73 -13.81 9.81
C VAL A 208 -4.83 -14.73 11.02
N ARG A 209 -4.59 -16.04 10.85
CA ARG A 209 -4.67 -17.03 11.95
C ARG A 209 -3.77 -16.65 13.12
N LEU A 210 -2.53 -16.20 12.86
CA LEU A 210 -1.61 -15.76 13.89
C LEU A 210 -2.12 -14.51 14.63
N LEU A 211 -2.60 -13.50 13.91
CA LEU A 211 -3.09 -12.25 14.50
C LEU A 211 -4.33 -12.45 15.37
N LEU A 212 -5.27 -13.32 14.95
CA LEU A 212 -6.49 -13.59 15.71
C LEU A 212 -6.21 -14.13 17.13
N THR A 213 -5.07 -14.78 17.35
CA THR A 213 -4.66 -15.26 18.69
C THR A 213 -4.43 -14.13 19.70
N ARG A 214 -4.32 -12.89 19.22
CA ARG A 214 -4.08 -11.67 20.01
C ARG A 214 -5.23 -10.66 19.93
N SER A 215 -6.34 -11.03 19.29
CA SER A 215 -7.53 -10.17 19.18
C SER A 215 -8.48 -10.35 20.36
N SER A 216 -9.28 -9.33 20.67
CA SER A 216 -10.29 -9.40 21.72
C SER A 216 -11.47 -10.31 21.34
N PRO A 217 -12.16 -10.96 22.30
CA PRO A 217 -13.34 -11.77 22.03
C PRO A 217 -14.45 -11.03 21.28
N GLU A 218 -14.64 -9.75 21.58
CA GLU A 218 -15.62 -8.90 20.92
C GLU A 218 -15.29 -8.69 19.44
N TYR A 219 -14.02 -8.45 19.14
CA TYR A 219 -13.54 -8.29 17.77
C TYR A 219 -13.61 -9.61 17.00
N LEU A 220 -13.24 -10.74 17.62
CA LEU A 220 -13.33 -12.06 17.01
C LEU A 220 -14.76 -12.37 16.53
N SER A 221 -15.76 -12.08 17.36
CA SER A 221 -17.17 -12.26 17.02
C SER A 221 -17.59 -11.40 15.82
N TYR A 222 -17.10 -10.16 15.73
CA TYR A 222 -17.31 -9.31 14.57
C TYR A 222 -16.64 -9.88 13.31
N PHE A 223 -15.35 -10.19 13.41
CA PHE A 223 -14.52 -10.64 12.31
C PHE A 223 -15.03 -11.94 11.67
N GLU A 224 -15.50 -12.89 12.47
CA GLU A 224 -16.09 -14.15 11.99
C GLU A 224 -17.25 -13.92 11.02
N ARG A 225 -18.07 -12.88 11.23
CA ARG A 225 -19.24 -12.59 10.39
C ARG A 225 -18.93 -11.91 9.06
N VAL A 226 -17.78 -11.25 8.94
CA VAL A 226 -17.48 -10.35 7.82
C VAL A 226 -16.24 -10.75 7.02
N SER A 227 -15.38 -11.60 7.57
CA SER A 227 -14.10 -11.95 6.96
C SER A 227 -14.21 -12.93 5.81
N PHE A 228 -13.29 -12.80 4.86
CA PHE A 228 -13.04 -13.80 3.84
C PHE A 228 -12.50 -15.09 4.47
N PHE A 229 -11.62 -15.00 5.48
CA PHE A 229 -11.03 -16.14 6.18
C PHE A 229 -12.06 -17.16 6.68
N HIS A 230 -13.22 -16.72 7.17
CA HIS A 230 -14.30 -17.60 7.64
C HIS A 230 -15.34 -17.95 6.55
N SER A 231 -15.19 -17.43 5.34
CA SER A 231 -16.08 -17.73 4.22
C SER A 231 -15.77 -19.10 3.60
N SER A 232 -16.77 -19.77 3.04
CA SER A 232 -16.59 -21.04 2.32
C SER A 232 -15.65 -20.93 1.12
N SER A 233 -15.41 -19.73 0.58
CA SER A 233 -14.46 -19.55 -0.52
C SER A 233 -13.00 -19.63 -0.07
N CYS A 234 -12.71 -19.45 1.22
CA CYS A 234 -11.35 -19.53 1.74
C CYS A 234 -10.88 -20.98 1.88
N CYS A 235 -11.74 -21.89 2.38
CA CYS A 235 -11.36 -23.29 2.59
C CYS A 235 -10.97 -24.02 1.29
N ASP A 236 -11.50 -23.60 0.15
CA ASP A 236 -11.12 -24.14 -1.16
C ASP A 236 -9.70 -23.71 -1.57
N SER A 237 -9.29 -22.49 -1.19
CA SER A 237 -8.01 -21.90 -1.59
C SER A 237 -6.79 -22.44 -0.83
N GLU A 238 -6.92 -22.79 0.47
CA GLU A 238 -5.83 -23.36 1.27
C GLU A 238 -5.28 -24.67 0.68
N SER A 239 -6.11 -25.46 -0.01
CA SER A 239 -5.70 -26.74 -0.61
C SER A 239 -4.73 -26.61 -1.79
N THR A 240 -4.61 -25.42 -2.38
CA THR A 240 -3.86 -25.17 -3.61
C THR A 240 -2.51 -24.48 -3.41
N GLU A 241 -2.30 -23.77 -2.30
CA GLU A 241 -1.08 -22.97 -2.08
C GLU A 241 0.15 -23.80 -1.67
N ASP A 242 -0.05 -25.01 -1.13
CA ASP A 242 1.04 -25.87 -0.62
C ASP A 242 1.66 -26.80 -1.68
N ASN A 243 1.10 -26.88 -2.90
CA ASN A 243 1.51 -27.86 -3.92
C ASN A 243 2.34 -27.32 -5.10
N ASP A 244 2.60 -26.00 -5.19
CA ASP A 244 3.42 -25.43 -6.29
C ASP A 244 4.92 -25.44 -5.93
N GLU A 245 5.51 -26.64 -6.02
CA GLU A 245 6.97 -26.82 -6.16
C GLU A 245 7.40 -26.19 -7.50
N GLY A 246 7.99 -24.99 -7.40
CA GLY A 246 8.35 -24.15 -8.53
C GLY A 246 9.01 -24.90 -9.69
N PHE A 247 8.28 -25.03 -10.79
CA PHE A 247 8.82 -25.47 -12.06
C PHE A 247 9.78 -24.39 -12.58
N ILE A 248 11.08 -24.69 -12.57
CA ILE A 248 12.07 -23.91 -13.31
C ILE A 248 11.71 -24.07 -14.79
N ALA A 249 11.15 -23.02 -15.38
CA ALA A 249 11.04 -22.90 -16.82
C ALA A 249 12.46 -22.83 -17.42
N SER A 250 13.04 -24.00 -17.68
CA SER A 250 14.05 -24.19 -18.70
C SER A 250 13.31 -24.12 -20.04
N GLY A 251 13.30 -22.94 -20.64
CA GLY A 251 12.60 -22.67 -21.87
C GLY A 251 13.29 -21.55 -22.64
N SER A 252 14.31 -21.96 -23.41
CA SER A 252 14.71 -21.40 -24.70
C SER A 252 14.99 -19.88 -24.77
N LEU A 253 16.27 -19.54 -24.78
CA LEU A 253 16.75 -18.29 -25.38
C LEU A 253 16.31 -18.24 -26.84
N ASP A 254 15.47 -17.27 -27.19
CA ASP A 254 15.30 -16.81 -28.56
C ASP A 254 16.43 -15.80 -28.85
N PRO A 255 17.42 -16.13 -29.69
CA PRO A 255 18.57 -15.28 -29.95
C PRO A 255 18.26 -14.32 -31.10
N SER A 256 17.46 -13.29 -30.87
CA SER A 256 17.28 -12.23 -31.88
C SER A 256 16.80 -10.88 -31.35
N ILE A 257 17.32 -10.42 -30.21
CA ILE A 257 17.19 -9.00 -29.83
C ILE A 257 18.58 -8.52 -29.38
N ASP A 258 19.26 -7.87 -30.32
CA ASP A 258 20.48 -7.08 -30.08
C ASP A 258 20.12 -5.85 -29.25
N ASP A 259 20.40 -5.88 -27.95
CA ASP A 259 20.46 -4.68 -27.11
C ASP A 259 21.91 -4.44 -26.69
N GLU A 260 22.68 -3.84 -27.61
CA GLU A 260 24.04 -3.35 -27.41
C GLU A 260 24.09 -2.03 -26.59
N GLU A 261 22.99 -1.67 -25.90
CA GLU A 261 22.83 -0.35 -25.25
C GLU A 261 22.83 -0.40 -23.70
N ALA A 262 23.27 -1.52 -23.10
CA ALA A 262 23.35 -1.67 -21.64
C ALA A 262 24.78 -1.73 -21.07
N ARG A 263 25.82 -1.58 -21.90
CA ARG A 263 27.24 -1.70 -21.48
C ARG A 263 28.04 -0.39 -21.45
N HIS A 264 27.44 0.75 -21.75
CA HIS A 264 28.18 2.02 -21.84
C HIS A 264 27.98 3.05 -20.71
N SER A 265 27.35 2.68 -19.59
CA SER A 265 27.08 3.63 -18.49
C SER A 265 27.72 3.28 -17.14
N LEU A 266 28.66 2.33 -17.09
CA LEU A 266 29.41 2.00 -15.86
C LEU A 266 30.91 1.84 -16.15
N SER A 267 31.53 2.90 -16.65
CA SER A 267 32.98 3.10 -16.54
C SER A 267 33.24 4.59 -16.36
N ASN A 268 34.06 4.93 -15.37
CA ASN A 268 34.29 6.27 -14.78
C ASN A 268 33.27 6.52 -13.66
N SER A 269 33.61 6.49 -12.37
CA SER A 269 34.87 6.92 -11.75
C SER A 269 34.92 6.43 -10.30
N LEU A 270 35.90 5.58 -9.98
CA LEU A 270 36.46 5.46 -8.64
C LEU A 270 37.64 6.43 -8.55
N PRO A 271 37.84 7.10 -7.40
CA PRO A 271 39.18 7.33 -6.92
C PRO A 271 39.38 6.66 -5.57
N HIS A 272 40.40 5.81 -5.53
CA HIS A 272 41.06 5.36 -4.31
C HIS A 272 41.92 6.49 -3.70
N SER A 273 41.94 6.53 -2.37
CA SER A 273 43.11 6.75 -1.49
C SER A 273 43.07 7.93 -0.53
N LEU A 274 42.78 7.57 0.73
CA LEU A 274 43.34 8.01 2.02
C LEU A 274 44.42 9.10 2.03
N HIS A 275 44.23 10.11 2.87
CA HIS A 275 45.27 10.65 3.76
C HIS A 275 44.65 11.16 5.07
N HIS A 276 45.23 10.71 6.19
CA HIS A 276 45.07 11.24 7.56
C HIS A 276 45.63 12.66 7.69
N VAL A 277 44.92 13.54 8.40
CA VAL A 277 45.48 14.57 9.30
C VAL A 277 44.47 14.82 10.44
N GLU A 278 44.98 14.91 11.68
CA GLU A 278 44.28 15.12 12.94
C GLU A 278 43.87 16.58 13.20
N ASP A 279 42.86 16.72 14.07
CA ASP A 279 42.48 17.80 15.00
C ASP A 279 42.62 19.29 14.63
N ASP A 280 41.50 20.03 14.75
CA ASP A 280 41.39 21.08 15.78
C ASP A 280 39.93 21.54 16.01
N GLN A 281 39.64 21.83 17.27
CA GLN A 281 38.36 22.33 17.80
C GLN A 281 38.11 23.79 17.38
N GLU A 282 36.85 24.16 17.11
CA GLU A 282 36.18 25.30 17.74
C GLU A 282 34.71 25.41 17.29
N GLY A 283 33.81 25.63 18.25
CA GLY A 283 32.37 25.73 18.03
C GLY A 283 31.93 27.09 17.49
N ILE A 284 30.69 27.15 16.99
CA ILE A 284 29.83 28.34 17.05
C ILE A 284 28.37 27.89 16.87
N HIS A 285 27.57 28.18 17.90
CA HIS A 285 26.12 28.21 17.90
C HIS A 285 25.56 29.13 16.80
N ARG A 286 24.51 28.69 16.09
CA ARG A 286 23.51 29.63 15.55
C ARG A 286 22.08 29.15 15.77
N GLN A 287 21.33 30.04 16.41
CA GLN A 287 19.97 29.93 16.90
C GLN A 287 18.92 30.09 15.79
N LYS A 288 17.72 29.55 16.08
CA LYS A 288 16.43 29.81 15.41
C LYS A 288 16.01 31.28 15.52
N PRO A 289 15.06 31.74 14.70
CA PRO A 289 14.06 32.68 15.15
C PRO A 289 12.65 32.07 15.14
N ARG A 290 11.93 32.29 16.26
CA ARG A 290 10.46 32.32 16.32
C ARG A 290 10.03 33.78 16.45
N VAL A 291 8.78 34.03 16.05
CA VAL A 291 7.74 34.91 16.64
C VAL A 291 7.12 35.86 15.62
N GLY A 292 5.78 35.84 15.57
CA GLY A 292 4.93 36.84 14.93
C GLY A 292 3.46 36.40 14.90
N LEU A 293 2.71 36.73 15.95
CA LEU A 293 1.28 36.46 16.13
C LEU A 293 0.40 37.61 15.59
N ARG A 294 -0.73 37.22 14.93
CA ARG A 294 -2.11 37.82 14.93
C ARG A 294 -2.33 39.19 14.25
N PRO A 295 -3.58 39.57 13.84
CA PRO A 295 -4.93 39.18 14.33
C PRO A 295 -5.96 38.70 13.27
N VAL A 296 -6.82 37.72 13.56
CA VAL A 296 -8.25 37.81 13.95
C VAL A 296 -9.07 38.92 13.26
N LEU A 297 -10.03 38.50 12.44
CA LEU A 297 -11.34 39.14 12.32
C LEU A 297 -12.43 38.08 12.12
N TRP A 298 -13.48 38.21 12.93
CA TRP A 298 -14.63 37.31 13.05
C TRP A 298 -15.87 38.08 12.57
N SER A 299 -16.66 37.47 11.69
CA SER A 299 -18.09 37.72 11.48
C SER A 299 -18.56 36.56 10.60
N GLY A 300 -19.50 35.69 10.94
CA GLY A 300 -20.70 35.83 11.74
C GLY A 300 -21.82 35.16 10.93
N ALA A 301 -22.71 34.44 11.62
CA ALA A 301 -23.95 33.80 11.14
C ALA A 301 -23.87 32.39 10.53
N ASP A 302 -24.21 31.41 11.39
CA ASP A 302 -25.02 30.24 11.04
C ASP A 302 -26.37 30.68 10.42
N PRO A 303 -26.96 29.86 9.53
CA PRO A 303 -28.12 29.10 10.00
C PRO A 303 -28.18 27.64 9.49
N ALA A 304 -28.43 26.73 10.43
CA ALA A 304 -29.28 25.54 10.34
C ALA A 304 -29.24 24.68 9.06
N TRP A 305 -28.54 23.53 9.13
CA TRP A 305 -28.74 22.41 8.21
C TRP A 305 -29.84 21.47 8.73
N PRO A 306 -30.81 21.01 7.92
CA PRO A 306 -31.77 20.01 8.37
C PRO A 306 -31.14 18.60 8.34
N PRO A 307 -31.64 17.64 9.13
CA PRO A 307 -31.11 16.30 9.15
C PRO A 307 -31.69 15.50 7.98
N ARG A 308 -30.85 14.73 7.27
CA ARG A 308 -31.22 13.40 6.75
C ARG A 308 -30.07 12.71 6.05
N GLY A 309 -29.99 11.41 6.30
CA GLY A 309 -29.07 10.49 5.67
C GLY A 309 -29.23 10.48 4.16
N SER A 310 -28.09 10.40 3.49
CA SER A 310 -27.90 9.96 2.12
C SER A 310 -26.44 9.57 2.03
N ARG A 311 -26.18 8.31 1.66
CA ARG A 311 -24.83 7.78 1.48
C ARG A 311 -24.05 8.69 0.54
N SER A 312 -22.91 9.20 1.01
CA SER A 312 -22.05 10.08 0.22
C SER A 312 -21.12 9.22 -0.66
N LEU A 313 -20.92 9.61 -1.92
CA LEU A 313 -20.08 8.92 -2.90
C LEU A 313 -18.86 9.79 -3.21
N VAL A 314 -17.70 9.16 -3.46
CA VAL A 314 -16.47 9.85 -3.89
C VAL A 314 -16.15 9.51 -5.33
N VAL A 315 -15.79 10.54 -6.10
CA VAL A 315 -15.39 10.47 -7.50
C VAL A 315 -13.87 10.56 -7.58
N SER A 316 -13.21 9.52 -8.08
CA SER A 316 -11.76 9.53 -8.30
C SER A 316 -11.43 9.69 -9.79
N HIS A 317 -10.39 10.48 -10.09
CA HIS A 317 -9.87 10.63 -11.45
C HIS A 317 -8.74 9.63 -11.67
N THR A 318 -8.78 8.91 -12.80
CA THR A 318 -7.59 8.17 -13.24
C THR A 318 -6.57 9.17 -13.78
N ARG A 319 -5.40 9.29 -13.13
CA ARG A 319 -4.31 10.14 -13.64
C ARG A 319 -3.83 9.58 -14.98
N HIS A 320 -3.93 10.39 -16.03
CA HIS A 320 -3.10 10.26 -17.22
C HIS A 320 -1.89 11.16 -17.07
N VAL A 321 -0.71 10.54 -17.16
CA VAL A 321 0.56 11.25 -17.35
C VAL A 321 0.62 11.66 -18.82
N SER A 322 0.25 12.90 -19.10
CA SER A 322 0.67 13.63 -20.29
C SER A 322 0.39 15.11 -20.03
N GLY A 323 1.45 15.92 -19.99
CA GLY A 323 1.36 17.35 -19.79
C GLY A 323 0.65 18.06 -20.93
N ILE A 324 0.00 19.19 -20.59
CA ILE A 324 -0.01 20.49 -21.29
C ILE A 324 -1.12 21.32 -20.61
N HIS A 325 -0.76 22.52 -20.16
CA HIS A 325 -1.67 23.52 -19.58
C HIS A 325 -2.70 24.00 -20.60
N THR A 326 -3.98 24.11 -20.20
CA THR A 326 -4.87 25.22 -20.59
C THR A 326 -6.00 25.41 -19.57
N HIS A 327 -6.23 26.67 -19.19
CA HIS A 327 -7.33 27.18 -18.35
C HIS A 327 -8.71 26.98 -19.00
N ALA A 328 -9.74 26.70 -18.20
CA ALA A 328 -11.12 27.14 -18.48
C ALA A 328 -11.99 27.18 -17.20
N ASN A 329 -12.53 28.36 -16.90
CA ASN A 329 -13.60 28.64 -15.95
C ASN A 329 -14.94 28.04 -16.43
N GLY A 330 -15.83 27.61 -15.52
CA GLY A 330 -17.23 27.36 -15.88
C GLY A 330 -18.10 26.65 -14.83
N ASN A 331 -18.81 27.46 -14.04
CA ASN A 331 -20.10 27.24 -13.38
C ASN A 331 -20.54 25.83 -12.93
N SER A 332 -20.53 25.65 -11.61
CA SER A 332 -21.16 24.61 -10.82
C SER A 332 -22.66 24.89 -10.59
N HIS A 333 -23.56 24.44 -11.46
CA HIS A 333 -25.00 24.29 -11.14
C HIS A 333 -25.69 23.39 -12.19
N SER A 334 -25.60 22.05 -12.07
CA SER A 334 -26.52 21.10 -12.76
C SER A 334 -26.27 19.59 -12.44
N LEU A 335 -25.94 19.20 -11.21
CA LEU A 335 -25.60 17.79 -10.91
C LEU A 335 -26.48 17.08 -9.87
N VAL A 336 -27.67 17.62 -9.56
CA VAL A 336 -28.59 17.03 -8.55
C VAL A 336 -29.80 16.31 -9.17
N SER A 337 -29.98 16.29 -10.49
CA SER A 337 -31.25 15.81 -11.10
C SER A 337 -31.26 14.42 -11.73
N PHE A 338 -30.22 13.58 -11.63
CA PHE A 338 -30.19 12.31 -12.39
C PHE A 338 -29.98 10.99 -11.60
N LEU A 339 -30.21 10.96 -10.28
CA LEU A 339 -30.18 9.72 -9.49
C LEU A 339 -31.55 9.34 -8.91
N ARG A 340 -32.60 9.42 -9.73
CA ARG A 340 -33.85 8.69 -9.51
C ARG A 340 -34.33 8.09 -10.83
N LYS A 341 -33.88 6.87 -11.10
CA LYS A 341 -34.64 5.80 -11.77
C LYS A 341 -33.86 4.50 -11.67
#